data_AF-K2DVE9-F1
#
_entry.id   AF-K2DVE9-F1
#
_cell.length_a   1.000
_cell.length_b   1.000
_cell.length_c   1.000
_cell.angle_alpha   90.00
_cell.angle_beta   90.00
_cell.angle_gamma   90.00
#
_symmetry.space_group_name_H-M   'P 1'
#
loop_
_entity.id
_entity.type
_entity.pdbx_description
1 polymer ?
#
loop_
_entity_poly.entity_id
_entity_poly.type
_entity_poly.pdbx_seq_one_letter_code
_entity_poly.pdbx_strand_id
1 'polypeptide(L)'
;MEISNSSNCESKLSVKRNDAVNFKSQLSKGHLSAETVRKMILRFLSEKHIPKQKLAKILGITEESLLQLCFSEFSTALISKINLPLVKLYCKTKF
;
A
#
# COMPACT_ATOMS: atom_id res chain seq x y z
N MET A 1 19.02 -7.48 38.72
CA MET A 1 18.94 -6.04 39.01
C MET A 1 18.14 -5.41 37.88
N GLU A 2 16.94 -4.95 38.24
CA GLU A 2 16.10 -3.93 37.57
C GLU A 2 15.60 -4.18 36.13
N ILE A 3 14.38 -4.70 36.09
CA ILE A 3 13.37 -4.53 35.05
C ILE A 3 12.75 -3.14 35.23
N SER A 4 12.54 -2.39 34.14
CA SER A 4 11.53 -1.31 33.95
C SER A 4 11.95 -0.42 32.76
N ASN A 5 11.09 0.17 31.93
CA ASN A 5 9.67 0.46 32.11
C ASN A 5 8.96 0.63 30.76
N SER A 6 7.74 0.11 30.74
CA SER A 6 6.65 0.44 29.83
C SER A 6 6.36 1.94 29.84
N SER A 7 6.32 2.59 28.68
CA SER A 7 5.79 3.95 28.56
C SER A 7 4.35 3.92 28.07
N ASN A 8 3.49 3.59 29.02
CA ASN A 8 2.16 4.11 29.26
C ASN A 8 1.59 5.07 28.17
N CYS A 9 0.65 4.59 27.37
CA CYS A 9 -0.23 5.43 26.57
C CYS A 9 -1.38 5.96 27.46
N GLU A 10 -1.09 6.99 28.24
CA GLU A 10 -2.11 7.66 29.04
C GLU A 10 -3.03 8.50 28.16
N SER A 11 -4.27 8.04 28.06
CA SER A 11 -5.37 8.75 27.41
C SER A 11 -5.78 9.94 28.27
N LYS A 12 -5.30 11.14 27.97
CA LYS A 12 -5.90 12.37 28.52
C LYS A 12 -7.09 12.77 27.66
N LEU A 13 -8.26 12.30 28.08
CA LEU A 13 -9.55 12.80 27.67
C LEU A 13 -9.75 14.20 28.28
N SER A 14 -9.55 15.25 27.49
CA SER A 14 -10.03 16.60 27.83
C SER A 14 -11.03 17.03 26.75
N VAL A 15 -12.31 16.81 27.06
CA VAL A 15 -13.44 17.30 26.26
C VAL A 15 -13.53 18.81 26.46
N LYS A 16 -13.22 19.57 25.40
CA LYS A 16 -13.74 20.92 25.19
C LYS A 16 -14.45 20.94 23.84
N ARG A 17 -15.75 21.24 23.88
CA ARG A 17 -16.62 21.36 22.71
C ARG A 17 -16.43 22.72 22.04
N ASN A 18 -16.67 22.72 20.74
CA ASN A 18 -16.90 23.85 19.83
C ASN A 18 -15.65 24.52 19.24
N ASP A 19 -15.13 23.90 18.19
CA ASP A 19 -14.73 24.58 16.96
C ASP A 19 -14.88 23.55 15.82
N ALA A 20 -15.31 23.99 14.64
CA ALA A 20 -15.45 23.12 13.48
C ALA A 20 -14.08 22.51 13.12
N VAL A 21 -13.82 21.30 13.62
CA VAL A 21 -12.58 20.59 13.34
C VAL A 21 -12.63 20.18 11.87
N ASN A 22 -11.94 20.94 11.04
CA ASN A 22 -11.52 20.54 9.71
C ASN A 22 -10.74 19.23 9.87
N PHE A 23 -11.43 18.09 9.77
CA PHE A 23 -10.85 16.74 9.71
C PHE A 23 -10.11 16.59 8.37
N LYS A 24 -9.03 17.34 8.18
CA LYS A 24 -7.89 16.85 7.41
C LYS A 24 -7.07 16.00 8.36
N SER A 25 -7.65 14.89 8.81
CA SER A 25 -6.84 13.77 9.26
C SER A 25 -5.93 13.47 8.07
N GLN A 26 -4.66 13.82 8.22
CA GLN A 26 -3.60 13.45 7.30
C GLN A 26 -3.56 11.93 7.33
N LEU A 27 -4.43 11.28 6.54
CA LEU A 27 -4.42 9.84 6.34
C LEU A 27 -3.04 9.55 5.80
N SER A 28 -2.15 9.05 6.66
CA SER A 28 -0.97 8.34 6.23
C SER A 28 -1.51 7.22 5.34
N LYS A 29 -1.48 7.42 4.02
CA LYS A 29 -1.96 6.44 3.06
C LYS A 29 -1.04 5.24 3.18
N GLY A 30 -1.47 4.26 3.99
CA GLY A 30 -0.79 2.98 4.13
C GLY A 30 -0.69 2.35 2.75
N HIS A 31 0.53 2.10 2.33
CA HIS A 31 0.81 1.37 1.11
C HIS A 31 1.46 0.04 1.46
N LEU A 32 1.27 -0.94 0.57
CA LEU A 32 1.95 -2.21 0.65
C LEU A 32 3.47 -1.98 0.59
N SER A 33 4.21 -2.85 1.28
CA SER A 33 5.67 -2.86 1.16
C SER A 33 6.09 -3.17 -0.29
N ALA A 34 7.25 -2.69 -0.70
CA ALA A 34 7.83 -2.97 -2.01
C ALA A 34 7.90 -4.49 -2.27
N GLU A 35 8.30 -5.28 -1.27
CA GLU A 35 8.36 -6.73 -1.37
C GLU A 35 6.98 -7.34 -1.63
N THR A 36 5.94 -6.90 -0.90
CA THR A 36 4.57 -7.39 -1.08
C THR A 36 4.06 -7.06 -2.47
N VAL A 37 4.29 -5.83 -2.94
CA VAL A 37 3.93 -5.39 -4.30
C VAL A 37 4.58 -6.29 -5.34
N ARG A 38 5.89 -6.56 -5.23
CA ARG A 38 6.63 -7.42 -6.16
C ARG A 38 6.08 -8.84 -6.17
N LYS A 39 5.86 -9.44 -5.00
CA LYS A 39 5.26 -10.79 -4.86
C LYS A 39 3.88 -10.87 -5.52
N MET A 40 3.03 -9.87 -5.30
CA MET A 40 1.70 -9.82 -5.90
C MET A 40 1.75 -9.70 -7.42
N ILE A 41 2.62 -8.83 -7.95
CA ILE A 41 2.79 -8.67 -9.40
C ILE A 41 3.29 -9.97 -10.04
N LEU A 42 4.34 -10.57 -9.48
CA LEU A 42 4.87 -11.84 -9.97
C LEU A 42 3.82 -12.94 -9.94
N ARG A 43 3.00 -13.00 -8.90
CA ARG A 43 1.87 -13.92 -8.80
C ARG A 43 0.83 -13.72 -9.92
N PHE A 44 0.51 -12.48 -10.28
CA PHE A 44 -0.40 -12.22 -11.40
C PHE A 44 0.17 -12.68 -12.74
N LEU A 45 1.48 -12.50 -12.94
CA LEU A 45 2.16 -12.90 -14.18
C LEU A 45 2.34 -14.42 -14.28
N SER A 46 2.72 -15.09 -13.19
CA SER A 46 3.06 -16.51 -13.18
C SER A 46 1.88 -17.42 -12.84
N GLU A 47 1.23 -17.24 -11.69
CA GLU A 47 0.16 -18.13 -11.23
C GLU A 47 -1.17 -17.86 -11.94
N LYS A 48 -1.48 -16.58 -12.19
CA LYS A 48 -2.76 -16.19 -12.84
C LYS A 48 -2.62 -15.99 -14.35
N HIS A 49 -1.42 -16.18 -14.91
CA HIS A 49 -1.10 -16.03 -16.33
C HIS A 49 -1.66 -14.74 -16.97
N ILE A 50 -1.72 -13.63 -16.22
CA ILE A 50 -2.18 -12.36 -16.75
C ILE A 50 -1.07 -11.80 -17.66
N PRO A 51 -1.34 -11.53 -18.95
CA PRO A 51 -0.34 -10.94 -19.82
C PRO A 51 0.14 -9.60 -19.28
N LYS A 52 1.45 -9.34 -19.41
CA LYS A 52 2.10 -8.13 -18.90
C LYS A 52 1.41 -6.85 -19.38
N GLN A 53 1.05 -6.78 -20.65
CA GLN A 53 0.32 -5.64 -21.25
C GLN A 53 -1.01 -5.40 -20.55
N LYS A 54 -1.76 -6.49 -20.28
CA LYS A 54 -3.05 -6.44 -19.61
C LYS A 54 -2.90 -6.00 -18.16
N LEU A 55 -1.90 -6.52 -17.45
CA LEU A 55 -1.63 -6.14 -16.06
C LEU A 55 -1.23 -4.66 -15.95
N ALA A 56 -0.33 -4.19 -16.81
CA ALA A 56 0.09 -2.78 -16.86
C ALA A 56 -1.11 -1.85 -17.09
N LYS A 57 -1.99 -2.23 -18.03
CA LYS A 57 -3.25 -1.51 -18.32
C LYS A 57 -4.19 -1.47 -17.10
N ILE A 58 -4.36 -2.58 -16.39
CA ILE A 58 -5.21 -2.63 -15.17
C ILE A 58 -4.64 -1.73 -14.06
N LEU A 59 -3.31 -1.72 -13.91
CA LEU A 59 -2.62 -0.92 -12.89
C LEU A 59 -2.42 0.55 -13.28
N GLY A 60 -2.73 0.94 -14.52
CA GLY A 60 -2.61 2.32 -15.00
C GLY A 60 -1.15 2.79 -15.12
N ILE A 61 -0.24 1.89 -15.47
CA ILE A 61 1.19 2.14 -15.64
C ILE A 61 1.69 1.62 -16.99
N THR A 62 2.91 1.99 -17.37
CA THR A 62 3.56 1.44 -18.55
C THR A 62 4.09 0.03 -18.26
N GLU A 63 4.30 -0.73 -19.33
CA GLU A 63 4.97 -2.03 -19.24
C GLU A 63 6.39 -1.94 -18.69
N GLU A 64 7.10 -0.85 -18.96
CA GLU A 64 8.43 -0.59 -18.43
C GLU A 64 8.38 -0.40 -16.91
N SER A 65 7.47 0.43 -16.41
CA SER A 65 7.26 0.59 -14.95
C SER A 65 6.85 -0.73 -14.29
N LEU A 66 6.10 -1.58 -15.00
CA LEU A 66 5.76 -2.91 -14.52
C LEU A 66 7.00 -3.82 -14.41
N LEU A 67 7.94 -3.75 -15.36
CA LEU A 67 9.21 -4.48 -15.25
C LEU A 67 10.09 -3.94 -14.13
N GLN A 68 10.13 -2.61 -13.95
CA GLN A 68 10.86 -2.00 -12.84
C GLN A 68 10.35 -2.52 -11.49
N LEU A 69 9.03 -2.66 -11.34
CA LEU A 69 8.43 -3.25 -10.14
C LEU A 69 8.84 -4.72 -9.89
N CYS A 70 9.09 -5.47 -10.96
CA CYS A 70 9.52 -6.87 -10.87
C CYS A 70 11.01 -7.03 -10.56
N PHE A 71 11.87 -6.24 -11.20
CA PHE A 71 13.31 -6.55 -11.32
C PHE A 71 14.25 -5.45 -10.84
N SER A 72 13.74 -4.25 -10.55
CA SER A 72 14.54 -3.09 -10.15
C SER A 72 14.07 -2.51 -8.83
N GLU A 73 14.88 -1.58 -8.30
CA GLU A 73 14.41 -0.62 -7.31
C GLU A 73 13.41 0.33 -7.95
N PHE A 74 12.37 0.71 -7.20
CA PHE A 74 11.29 1.56 -7.70
C PHE A 74 10.91 2.61 -6.66
N SER A 75 10.36 3.73 -7.15
CA SER A 75 10.00 4.85 -6.29
C SER A 75 8.76 4.54 -5.45
N THR A 76 8.71 5.11 -4.25
CA THR A 76 7.53 5.11 -3.38
C THR A 76 6.32 5.77 -4.06
N ALA A 77 6.55 6.69 -4.99
CA ALA A 77 5.51 7.30 -5.82
C ALA A 77 4.84 6.26 -6.74
N LEU A 78 5.62 5.36 -7.35
CA LEU A 78 5.08 4.29 -8.20
C LEU A 78 4.26 3.30 -7.36
N ILE A 79 4.74 2.91 -6.18
CA ILE A 79 3.98 2.07 -5.23
C ILE A 79 2.65 2.72 -4.89
N SER A 80 2.68 4.00 -4.50
CA SER A 80 1.49 4.74 -4.10
C SER A 80 0.45 4.79 -5.20
N LYS A 81 0.89 4.92 -6.46
CA LYS A 81 0.02 4.93 -7.64
C LYS A 81 -0.68 3.58 -7.86
N ILE A 82 0.04 2.48 -7.71
CA ILE A 82 -0.51 1.14 -8.01
C ILE A 82 -1.14 0.44 -6.81
N ASN A 83 -0.93 0.92 -5.59
CA ASN A 83 -1.34 0.26 -4.35
C ASN A 83 -2.83 -0.13 -4.36
N LEU A 84 -3.71 0.85 -4.61
CA LEU A 84 -5.15 0.60 -4.67
C LEU A 84 -5.58 -0.27 -5.85
N PRO A 85 -5.13 0.01 -7.11
CA PRO A 85 -5.38 -0.90 -8.23
C PRO A 85 -4.97 -2.34 -7.98
N LEU A 86 -3.79 -2.56 -7.38
CA LEU A 86 -3.24 -3.89 -7.11
C LEU A 86 -4.05 -4.63 -6.04
N VAL A 87 -4.39 -3.97 -4.94
CA VAL A 87 -5.26 -4.54 -3.89
C VAL A 87 -6.64 -4.88 -4.47
N LYS A 88 -7.23 -3.98 -5.26
CA LYS A 88 -8.54 -4.22 -5.88
C LYS A 88 -8.52 -5.41 -6.84
N LEU A 89 -7.45 -5.56 -7.64
CA LEU A 89 -7.27 -6.71 -8.52
C LEU A 89 -7.12 -8.00 -7.71
N TYR A 90 -6.36 -7.97 -6.62
CA TYR A 90 -6.15 -9.13 -5.75
C TYR A 90 -7.45 -9.59 -5.09
N CYS A 91 -8.23 -8.67 -4.54
CA CYS A 91 -9.54 -8.99 -3.96
C CYS A 91 -10.50 -9.62 -4.98
N LYS A 92 -10.45 -9.20 -6.26
CA LYS A 92 -11.29 -9.73 -7.34
C LYS A 92 -10.86 -11.10 -7.89
N THR A 93 -9.67 -11.57 -7.56
CA THR A 93 -9.06 -12.78 -8.15
C THR A 93 -8.79 -13.88 -7.12
N LYS A 94 -8.91 -13.55 -5.83
CA LYS A 94 -8.76 -14.48 -4.70
C LYS A 94 -10.09 -15.09 -4.27
N PHE A 95 -11.21 -14.42 -4.55
CA PHE A 95 -12.58 -14.87 -4.39
C PHE A 95 -13.23 -14.93 -5.77
#